data_AF-A0A925A9C0-F1
#
_entry.id   AF-A0A925A9C0-F1
#
_cell.length_a   1.000
_cell.length_b   1.000
_cell.length_c   1.000
_cell.angle_alpha   90.00
_cell.angle_beta   90.00
_cell.angle_gamma   90.00
#
_symmetry.space_group_name_H-M   'P 1'
#
loop_
_entity.id
_entity.type
_entity.pdbx_description
1 polymer ?
#
loop_
_entity_poly.entity_id
_entity_poly.type
_entity_poly.pdbx_seq_one_letter_code
_entity_poly.pdbx_strand_id
1 'polypeptide(L)' 'MPKYFHDDYGAARAAFRAAACEAGAKLGAYPIRARGPDGEALSIDTAWLGADAPKRLLVISSGTHGVEGPAG' A
#
# COMPACT_ATOMS: atom_id res chain seq x y z
N MET A 1 -11.75 2.61 -14.91
CA MET A 1 -10.91 3.25 -13.88
C MET A 1 -11.04 2.66 -12.47
N PRO A 2 -12.19 2.19 -11.95
CA PRO A 2 -12.33 1.87 -10.51
C PRO A 2 -11.59 0.60 -10.05
N LYS A 3 -10.98 -0.17 -10.97
CA LYS A 3 -10.21 -1.38 -10.61
C LYS A 3 -8.85 -1.06 -9.98
N TYR A 4 -8.23 0.05 -10.36
CA TYR A 4 -6.84 0.35 -10.00
C TYR A 4 -6.68 1.63 -9.18
N PHE A 5 -7.65 2.54 -9.26
CA PHE A 5 -7.66 3.78 -8.51
C PHE A 5 -8.95 3.86 -7.71
N HIS A 6 -8.80 4.14 -6.43
CA HIS A 6 -9.88 4.26 -5.46
C HIS A 6 -9.97 5.69 -4.97
N ASP A 7 -11.18 6.11 -4.58
CA ASP A 7 -11.48 7.50 -4.25
C ASP A 7 -10.99 7.90 -2.85
N ASP A 8 -10.72 6.92 -1.99
CA ASP A 8 -10.22 7.15 -0.63
C ASP A 8 -9.12 6.17 -0.23
N TYR A 9 -8.36 6.56 0.79
CA TYR A 9 -7.24 5.78 1.34
C TYR A 9 -7.69 4.41 1.85
N GLY A 10 -8.83 4.32 2.51
CA GLY A 10 -9.35 3.07 3.07
C GLY A 10 -9.63 2.04 1.99
N ALA A 11 -10.31 2.44 0.92
CA ALA A 11 -10.61 1.63 -0.24
C ALA A 11 -9.32 1.22 -0.99
N ALA A 12 -8.39 2.15 -1.22
CA ALA A 12 -7.10 1.88 -1.85
C ALA A 12 -6.29 0.84 -1.05
N ARG A 13 -6.21 1.04 0.26
CA ARG A 13 -5.50 0.13 1.17
C ARG A 13 -6.14 -1.25 1.22
N ALA A 14 -7.47 -1.32 1.27
CA ALA A 14 -8.20 -2.59 1.28
C ALA A 14 -7.93 -3.39 -0.01
N ALA A 15 -7.98 -2.71 -1.16
CA ALA A 15 -7.70 -3.32 -2.45
C ALA A 15 -6.25 -3.80 -2.59
N PHE A 16 -5.27 -3.00 -2.15
CA PHE A 16 -3.87 -3.40 -2.12
C PHE A 16 -3.65 -4.66 -1.27
N ARG A 17 -4.21 -4.68 -0.05
CA ARG A 17 -4.05 -5.82 0.87
C ARG A 17 -4.73 -7.08 0.34
N ALA A 18 -5.90 -6.94 -0.30
CA ALA A 18 -6.58 -8.06 -0.95
C ALA A 18 -5.73 -8.64 -2.09
N ALA A 19 -5.24 -7.79 -3.00
CA ALA A 19 -4.38 -8.22 -4.11
C ALA A 19 -3.07 -8.85 -3.62
N ALA A 20 -2.45 -8.30 -2.58
CA ALA A 20 -1.26 -8.87 -1.96
C ALA A 20 -1.52 -10.25 -1.34
N CYS A 21 -2.66 -10.42 -0.67
CA CYS A 21 -3.07 -11.70 -0.10
C CYS A 21 -3.35 -12.74 -1.20
N GLU A 22 -4.06 -12.36 -2.27
CA GLU A 22 -4.31 -13.21 -3.44
C GLU A 22 -3.00 -13.64 -4.13
N ALA A 23 -2.00 -12.75 -4.14
CA ALA A 23 -0.67 -13.05 -4.68
C ALA A 23 0.20 -13.94 -3.74
N GLY A 24 -0.28 -14.29 -2.54
CA GLY A 24 0.49 -15.04 -1.55
C GLY A 24 1.63 -14.24 -0.91
N ALA A 25 1.54 -12.91 -0.89
CA ALA A 25 2.55 -12.04 -0.30
C ALA A 25 2.49 -12.03 1.23
N LYS A 26 3.65 -11.89 1.88
CA LYS A 26 3.73 -11.55 3.29
C LYS A 26 3.43 -10.07 3.46
N LEU A 27 2.29 -9.76 4.05
CA LEU A 27 1.85 -8.40 4.33
C LEU A 27 2.57 -7.81 5.55
N GLY A 28 3.06 -6.58 5.42
CA GLY A 28 3.50 -5.72 6.50
C GLY A 28 2.66 -4.45 6.57
N ALA A 29 2.53 -3.87 7.76
CA ALA A 29 1.88 -2.58 7.95
C ALA A 29 2.65 -1.77 9.00
N TYR A 30 3.07 -0.56 8.62
CA TYR A 30 3.85 0.34 9.44
C TYR A 30 3.00 1.59 9.73
N PRO A 31 2.37 1.70 10.91
CA PRO A 31 1.54 2.85 11.23
C PRO A 31 2.37 4.13 11.29
N ILE A 32 1.80 5.24 10.83
CA ILE A 32 2.41 6.57 10.90
C ILE A 32 1.66 7.46 11.89
N ARG A 33 2.32 8.54 12.33
CA ARG A 33 1.73 9.50 13.29
C ARG A 33 0.62 10.35 12.68
N ALA A 34 0.70 10.63 11.38
CA ALA A 34 -0.30 11.41 10.68
C ALA A 34 -1.66 10.69 10.67
N ARG A 35 -2.72 11.49 10.60
CA ARG A 35 -4.10 11.04 10.42
C ARG A 35 -4.58 11.48 9.05
N GLY A 36 -5.52 10.72 8.48
CA GLY A 36 -6.20 11.15 7.27
C GLY A 36 -7.22 12.27 7.54
N PRO A 37 -7.86 12.78 6.48
CA PRO A 37 -8.80 13.90 6.57
C PRO A 37 -9.96 13.66 7.54
N ASP A 38 -10.38 12.40 7.69
CA ASP A 38 -11.49 11.99 8.57
C ASP A 38 -10.98 11.48 9.93
N GLY A 39 -9.70 11.70 10.24
CA GLY A 39 -9.06 11.29 11.49
C GLY A 39 -8.63 9.83 11.53
N GLU A 40 -8.72 9.10 10.41
CA GLU A 40 -8.38 7.69 10.32
C GLU A 40 -6.87 7.43 10.50
N ALA A 41 -6.54 6.25 11.00
CA ALA A 41 -5.15 5.83 11.17
C ALA A 41 -4.53 5.47 9.81
N LEU A 42 -3.40 6.11 9.51
CA LEU A 42 -2.63 5.86 8.31
C LEU A 42 -1.48 4.89 8.58
N SER A 43 -1.12 4.11 7.56
CA SER A 43 0.01 3.20 7.56
C SER A 43 0.65 3.11 6.18
N ILE A 44 1.92 2.75 6.16
CA ILE A 44 2.61 2.25 4.97
C ILE A 44 2.43 0.74 4.96
N ASP A 45 1.67 0.21 4.01
CA ASP A 45 1.49 -1.23 3.84
C ASP A 45 2.49 -1.78 2.81
N THR A 46 3.09 -2.93 3.10
CA THR A 46 4.06 -3.59 2.22
C THR A 46 3.59 -4.99 1.87
N ALA A 47 3.95 -5.45 0.66
CA ALA A 47 3.72 -6.81 0.20
C ALA A 47 5.05 -7.42 -0.21
N TRP A 48 5.49 -8.47 0.48
CA TRP A 48 6.73 -9.17 0.19
C TRP A 48 6.47 -10.49 -0.53
N LEU A 49 7.09 -10.66 -1.70
CA LEU A 49 7.01 -11.87 -2.51
C LEU A 49 8.40 -12.49 -2.68
N GLY A 50 8.49 -13.81 -2.53
CA GLY A 50 9.74 -14.56 -2.71
C GLY A 50 10.45 -14.87 -1.39
N ALA A 51 11.77 -15.07 -1.47
CA ALA A 51 12.59 -15.55 -0.34
C ALA A 51 12.72 -14.51 0.78
N ASP A 52 12.83 -14.95 2.04
CA ASP A 52 13.06 -14.08 3.19
C ASP A 52 14.43 -13.38 3.17
N ALA A 53 15.43 -13.99 2.52
CA ALA A 53 16.79 -13.46 2.39
C ALA A 53 17.28 -13.52 0.92
N PRO A 54 16.79 -12.62 0.06
CA PRO A 54 17.12 -12.66 -1.36
C PRO A 54 18.51 -12.06 -1.62
N LYS A 55 19.26 -12.64 -2.57
CA LYS A 55 20.55 -12.05 -3.04
C LYS A 55 20.37 -10.75 -3.83
N ARG A 56 19.17 -10.52 -4.38
CA ARG A 56 18.77 -9.33 -5.14
C ARG A 56 17.31 -9.03 -4.86
N LEU A 57 16.98 -7.77 -4.62
CA LEU A 57 15.62 -7.32 -4.27
C LEU A 57 15.17 -6.23 -5.26
N LEU A 58 13.93 -6.32 -5.73
CA LEU A 58 13.24 -5.23 -6.42
C LEU A 58 12.30 -4.56 -5.42
N VAL A 59 12.42 -3.25 -5.24
CA VAL A 59 11.52 -2.45 -4.41
C VAL A 59 10.71 -1.54 -5.32
N ILE A 60 9.39 -1.58 -5.15
CA ILE A 60 8.45 -0.67 -5.81
C ILE A 60 7.75 0.10 -4.72
N SER A 61 7.72 1.42 -4.83
CA SER A 61 7.07 2.32 -3.88
C SER A 61 6.21 3.33 -4.66
N SER A 62 5.09 3.72 -4.08
CA SER A 62 4.15 4.71 -4.61
C SER A 62 3.49 5.45 -3.45
N GLY A 63 2.71 6.49 -3.75
CA GLY A 63 2.04 7.33 -2.75
C GLY A 63 3.02 8.27 -2.07
N THR A 64 4.06 8.73 -2.79
CA THR A 64 5.06 9.67 -2.25
C THR A 64 4.51 11.08 -2.16
N HIS A 65 3.68 11.47 -3.13
CA HIS A 65 2.98 12.73 -3.15
C HIS A 65 1.49 12.46 -2.89
N GLY A 66 0.88 13.29 -2.02
CA GLY A 66 -0.52 13.16 -1.63
C GLY A 66 -1.48 13.55 -2.75
N VAL A 67 -2.12 14.70 -2.63
CA VAL A 67 -3.17 15.18 -3.56
C VAL A 67 -2.71 15.41 -5.01
N GLU A 68 -1.41 15.25 -5.30
CA GLU A 68 -0.81 15.56 -6.61
C GLU A 68 -1.12 14.52 -7.70
N GLY A 69 -1.70 13.37 -7.36
CA GLY A 69 -2.28 12.47 -8.36
C GLY A 69 -2.41 11.02 -7.90
N PRO A 70 -3.20 10.21 -8.63
CA PRO A 70 -3.57 8.85 -8.23
C PRO A 70 -2.41 7.83 -8.23
N ALA A 71 -1.22 8.22 -8.68
CA ALA A 71 0.00 7.41 -8.69
C ALA A 71 1.21 8.13 -8.08
N GLY A 72 0.97 9.16 -7.26
CA GLY A 72 1.97 10.07 -6.69
C GLY A 72 3.22 9.44 -6.10
#